data_AF-A0A2V8TPI3-F1
#
_entry.id   AF-A0A2V8TPI3-F1
#
_cell.length_a   1.000
_cell.length_b   1.000
_cell.length_c   1.000
_cell.angle_alpha   90.00
_cell.angle_beta   90.00
_cell.angle_gamma   90.00
#
_symmetry.space_group_name_H-M   'P 1'
#
loop_
_entity.id
_entity.type
_entity.pdbx_description
1 polymer ?
#
loop_
_entity_poly.entity_id
_entity_poly.type
_entity_poly.pdbx_seq_one_letter_code
_entity_poly.pdbx_strand_id
1 'polypeptide(L)'
;MRLDDRTLNADIEHLRQYKAGTATPSVRGRVTEDAHFGIFGFDPVPGLRDVTVTVAGNGIHRSVKTNEDGYYIFTNTPAGRYTG
;
A
#
# COMPACT_ATOMS: atom_id res chain seq x y z
N MET A 1 -8.75 -36.16 15.01
CA MET A 1 -9.48 -35.20 14.17
C MET A 1 -8.44 -34.51 13.29
N ARG A 2 -8.20 -35.03 12.08
CA ARG A 2 -7.26 -34.43 11.13
C ARG A 2 -8.00 -33.27 10.46
N LEU A 3 -7.51 -32.06 10.67
CA LEU A 3 -7.91 -30.91 9.85
C LEU A 3 -7.55 -31.29 8.41
N ASP A 4 -8.56 -31.26 7.57
CA ASP A 4 -8.50 -31.50 6.14
C ASP A 4 -7.40 -30.66 5.51
N ASP A 5 -6.41 -31.35 4.92
CA ASP A 5 -5.23 -30.80 4.23
C ASP A 5 -5.58 -29.76 3.12
N ARG A 6 -6.87 -29.62 2.78
CA ARG A 6 -7.41 -28.63 1.84
C ARG A 6 -7.35 -27.19 2.37
N THR A 7 -7.30 -26.97 3.68
CA THR A 7 -7.19 -25.62 4.28
C THR A 7 -5.72 -25.18 4.44
N LEU A 8 -4.84 -26.11 4.82
CA LEU A 8 -3.39 -25.89 4.86
C LEU A 8 -2.81 -25.55 3.48
N ASN A 9 -3.39 -26.09 2.41
CA ASN A 9 -2.97 -25.77 1.05
C ASN A 9 -3.26 -24.32 0.64
N ALA A 10 -4.33 -23.69 1.12
CA ALA A 10 -4.61 -22.30 0.72
C ALA A 10 -3.55 -21.33 1.27
N ASP A 11 -3.19 -21.48 2.54
CA ASP A 11 -2.18 -20.65 3.19
C ASP A 11 -0.76 -20.95 2.66
N ILE A 12 -0.47 -22.23 2.37
CA ILE A 12 0.80 -22.64 1.76
C ILE A 12 0.91 -22.16 0.31
N GLU A 13 -0.16 -22.18 -0.48
CA GLU A 13 -0.18 -21.63 -1.85
C GLU A 13 -0.03 -20.10 -1.83
N HIS A 14 -0.63 -19.42 -0.85
CA HIS A 14 -0.40 -17.99 -0.62
C HIS A 14 1.08 -17.71 -0.32
N LEU A 15 1.73 -18.52 0.53
CA LEU A 15 3.17 -18.42 0.84
C LEU A 15 4.09 -18.81 -0.33
N ARG A 16 3.66 -19.72 -1.21
CA ARG A 16 4.40 -20.12 -2.43
C ARG A 16 4.35 -19.05 -3.52
N GLN A 17 3.25 -18.29 -3.63
CA GLN A 17 3.21 -17.08 -4.46
C GLN A 17 4.32 -16.09 -4.06
N TYR A 18 4.61 -15.93 -2.77
CA TYR A 18 5.71 -15.07 -2.31
C TYR A 18 7.11 -15.63 -2.59
N LYS A 19 7.27 -16.94 -2.87
CA LYS A 19 8.59 -17.58 -3.01
C LYS A 19 9.03 -17.83 -4.46
N ALA A 20 8.13 -17.78 -5.46
CA ALA A 20 8.51 -18.12 -6.84
C ALA A 20 7.82 -17.34 -7.98
N GLY A 21 6.88 -16.42 -7.71
CA GLY A 21 6.21 -15.65 -8.75
C GLY A 21 6.15 -14.17 -8.37
N THR A 22 6.33 -13.29 -9.34
CA THR A 22 6.38 -11.82 -9.21
C THR A 22 5.29 -11.30 -8.27
N ALA A 23 5.63 -11.11 -6.98
CA ALA A 23 4.76 -10.36 -6.10
C ALA A 23 4.53 -9.00 -6.77
N THR A 24 3.27 -8.60 -6.91
CA THR A 24 2.87 -7.28 -7.37
C THR A 24 2.47 -6.44 -6.15
N PRO A 25 3.42 -6.06 -5.28
CA PRO A 25 3.07 -5.29 -4.09
C PRO A 25 2.45 -3.95 -4.48
N SER A 26 1.84 -3.31 -3.49
CA SER A 26 1.30 -1.97 -3.63
C SER A 26 1.91 -1.04 -2.60
N VAL A 27 2.10 0.22 -3.00
CA VAL A 27 2.43 1.32 -2.09
C VAL A 27 1.17 2.14 -1.91
N ARG A 28 0.73 2.34 -0.67
CA ARG A 28 -0.49 3.06 -0.33
C ARG A 28 -0.28 3.92 0.91
N GLY A 29 -1.07 4.97 1.04
CA GLY A 29 -1.01 5.85 2.20
C GLY A 29 -2.19 6.83 2.22
N ARG A 30 -2.12 7.76 3.17
CA ARG A 30 -3.10 8.83 3.34
C ARG A 30 -2.35 10.15 3.53
N VAL A 31 -2.86 11.22 2.93
CA VAL A 31 -2.39 12.59 3.11
C VAL A 31 -3.46 13.35 3.88
N THR A 32 -3.07 13.99 4.97
CA THR A 32 -3.98 14.70 5.87
C THR A 32 -3.42 16.09 6.19
N GLU A 33 -4.29 17.01 6.59
CA GLU A 33 -3.82 18.29 7.15
C GLU A 33 -3.08 18.06 8.47
N ASP A 34 -2.00 18.82 8.72
CA ASP A 34 -1.35 18.84 10.03
C ASP A 34 -2.09 19.81 10.96
N ALA A 35 -3.36 19.52 11.24
CA ALA A 35 -4.23 20.37 12.05
C ALA A 35 -3.92 20.29 13.55
N HIS A 36 -3.14 19.30 13.96
CA HIS A 36 -2.86 19.00 15.38
C HIS A 36 -1.38 19.14 15.74
N PHE A 37 -0.61 19.90 14.96
CA PHE A 37 0.80 20.22 15.21
C PHE A 37 1.65 18.98 15.53
N GLY A 38 1.47 17.90 14.75
CA GLY A 38 2.20 16.65 14.91
C GLY A 38 1.69 15.70 16.01
N ILE A 39 0.54 15.98 16.63
CA ILE A 39 -0.12 15.01 17.53
C ILE A 39 -0.93 14.02 16.69
N PHE A 40 -0.40 12.81 16.55
CA PHE A 40 -1.07 11.72 15.82
C PHE A 40 -2.11 11.01 16.70
N GLY A 41 -3.22 10.54 16.10
CA GLY A 41 -4.22 9.70 16.77
C GLY A 41 -5.51 10.41 17.21
N PHE A 42 -5.69 11.69 16.88
CA PHE A 42 -6.98 12.37 17.01
C PHE A 42 -7.78 12.23 15.71
N ASP A 43 -8.98 11.67 15.81
CA ASP A 43 -9.93 11.55 14.69
C ASP A 43 -11.08 12.57 14.81
N PRO A 44 -11.59 13.11 13.68
CA PRO A 44 -11.05 12.95 12.33
C PRO A 44 -10.10 14.10 11.94
N VAL A 45 -8.87 13.76 11.53
CA VAL A 45 -8.05 14.67 10.73
C VAL A 45 -8.57 14.66 9.29
N PRO A 46 -8.92 15.82 8.70
CA PRO A 46 -9.37 15.88 7.31
C PRO A 46 -8.32 15.33 6.34
N GLY A 47 -8.78 14.52 5.40
CA GLY A 47 -7.97 14.07 4.27
C GLY A 47 -7.81 15.19 3.24
N LEU A 48 -6.67 15.21 2.56
CA LEU A 48 -6.41 16.18 1.48
C LEU A 48 -6.63 15.54 0.12
N ARG A 49 -7.66 15.99 -0.61
CA ARG A 49 -7.96 15.56 -1.99
C ARG A 49 -7.04 16.22 -3.02
N ASP A 50 -6.91 15.56 -4.18
CA ASP A 50 -6.19 16.07 -5.36
C ASP A 50 -4.69 16.37 -5.17
N VAL A 51 -4.10 15.93 -4.05
CA VAL A 51 -2.66 16.01 -3.81
C VAL A 51 -1.97 15.02 -4.73
N THR A 52 -0.98 15.51 -5.49
CA THR A 52 -0.19 14.65 -6.38
C THR A 52 0.92 13.97 -5.57
N VAL A 53 0.81 12.65 -5.44
CA VAL A 53 1.85 11.80 -4.84
C VAL A 53 2.63 11.16 -5.96
N THR A 54 3.96 11.17 -5.87
CA THR A 54 4.86 10.55 -6.84
C THR A 54 5.65 9.44 -6.18
N VAL A 55 5.85 8.34 -6.90
CA VAL A 55 6.78 7.27 -6.52
C VAL A 55 7.82 7.11 -7.61
N ALA A 56 9.09 7.18 -7.21
CA ALA A 56 10.24 7.02 -8.09
C ALA A 56 11.21 5.97 -7.53
N GLY A 57 11.74 5.11 -8.38
CA GLY A 57 12.69 4.07 -7.99
C GLY A 57 12.45 2.77 -8.74
N ASN A 58 13.44 1.88 -8.73
CA ASN A 58 13.34 0.55 -9.35
C ASN A 58 12.77 0.56 -10.79
N GLY A 59 13.14 1.56 -11.59
CA GLY A 59 12.70 1.71 -12.98
C GLY A 59 11.28 2.26 -13.18
N ILE A 60 10.56 2.66 -12.13
CA ILE A 60 9.25 3.32 -12.25
C ILE A 60 9.32 4.79 -11.81
N HIS A 61 8.49 5.61 -12.46
CA HIS A 61 8.21 6.99 -12.08
C HIS A 61 6.72 7.25 -12.35
N ARG A 62 5.89 7.21 -11.31
CA ARG A 62 4.42 7.28 -11.44
C ARG A 62 3.85 8.30 -10.47
N SER A 63 2.76 8.93 -10.85
CA SER A 63 2.02 9.85 -9.99
C SER A 63 0.54 9.49 -9.94
N VAL A 64 -0.06 9.67 -8.77
CA VAL A 64 -1.51 9.53 -8.56
C VAL A 64 -2.01 10.72 -7.73
N LYS A 65 -3.30 11.03 -7.85
CA LYS A 65 -3.95 12.01 -6.99
C LYS A 65 -4.67 11.33 -5.84
N THR A 66 -4.63 11.94 -4.67
CA THR A 66 -5.42 11.49 -3.52
C THR A 66 -6.92 11.67 -3.77
N ASN A 67 -7.72 10.75 -3.21
CA ASN A 67 -9.18 10.84 -3.24
C ASN A 67 -9.72 11.84 -2.19
N GLU A 68 -11.05 11.93 -2.05
CA GLU A 68 -11.72 12.83 -1.11
C GLU A 68 -11.26 12.68 0.35
N ASP A 69 -10.94 11.46 0.77
CA ASP A 69 -10.47 11.14 2.12
C ASP A 69 -8.94 11.20 2.28
N GLY A 70 -8.22 11.62 1.23
CA GLY A 70 -6.77 11.76 1.22
C GLY A 70 -5.99 10.47 0.91
N TYR A 71 -6.65 9.37 0.54
CA TYR A 71 -5.97 8.10 0.24
C TYR A 71 -5.40 8.07 -1.18
N TYR A 72 -4.27 7.37 -1.32
CA TYR A 72 -3.66 7.05 -2.61
C TYR A 72 -3.17 5.60 -2.66
N ILE A 73 -3.02 5.06 -3.88
CA ILE A 73 -2.49 3.71 -4.12
C ILE A 73 -1.72 3.64 -5.45
N PHE A 74 -0.53 3.03 -5.41
CA PHE A 74 0.20 2.54 -6.56
C PHE A 74 0.13 1.01 -6.57
N THR A 75 -0.59 0.44 -7.52
CA THR A 75 -0.65 -1.02 -7.72
C THR A 75 0.54 -1.50 -8.53
N ASN A 76 0.83 -2.81 -8.45
CA ASN A 76 1.88 -3.46 -9.23
C ASN A 76 3.24 -2.74 -9.14
N THR A 77 3.61 -2.27 -7.94
CA THR A 77 4.94 -1.70 -7.71
C THR A 77 5.95 -2.84 -7.72
N PRO A 78 7.01 -2.81 -8.53
CA PRO A 78 8.08 -3.79 -8.43
C PRO A 78 8.69 -3.85 -7.02
N ALA A 79 9.22 -4.99 -6.57
CA ALA A 79 9.90 -5.04 -5.27
C ALA A 79 11.22 -4.25 -5.34
N GLY A 80 11.43 -3.28 -4.46
CA GLY A 80 12.63 -2.45 -4.48
C GLY A 80 12.55 -1.24 -3.54
N ARG A 81 13.57 -0.37 -3.64
CA ARG A 81 13.64 0.88 -2.88
C ARG A 81 13.05 2.02 -3.70
N TYR A 82 12.25 2.85 -3.04
CA TYR A 82 11.56 3.99 -3.62
C TYR A 82 11.84 5.27 -2.85
N THR A 83 11.73 6.38 -3.54
CA THR A 83 11.68 7.74 -3.00
C THR A 83 10.38 8.39 -3.43
N GLY A 84 9.76 9.13 -2.51
CA GLY A 84 8.58 9.96 -2.76
C GLY A 84 8.91 11.43 -2.65
#